data_AF-A0A0R1KNB5-F1
#
_entry.id   AF-A0A0R1KNB5-F1
#
_cell.length_a   1.000
_cell.length_b   1.000
_cell.length_c   1.000
_cell.angle_alpha   90.00
_cell.angle_beta   90.00
_cell.angle_gamma   90.00
#
_symmetry.space_group_name_H-M   'P 1'
#
loop_
_entity.id
_entity.type
_entity.pdbx_description
1 polymer ?
#
loop_
_entity_poly.entity_id
_entity_poly.type
_entity_poly.pdbx_seq_one_letter_code
_entity_poly.pdbx_strand_id
1 'polypeptide(L)'
;MEDFLTNDTQILVVNEPPRHGKSLTATNFVEWILGRDSTERIMTGSYNETLSTVFSKSVRNTIQEVKADEDILVYNDIFPNTHIKYGDAAMNMWSLEGNPVNNYLATSPSGTATGFGADLIIIDDVIKSAQEANNANRLSDIYRWYVDTMLSRLEKGGKVLIIMTRWASGDLAGRVLTEMPKAGYKVKHINMKAKQDDGSMLCDDVLSLDEYKQKIAVMSPEIAAANYQQEPIDLKGALYQKFNTYTKQPEFSGIYAYCDTADEGSDYLVSIVYGMYKQEPYILDVVMTQEPMEVTESLVTESYYRNKVNLARIESNNGGKGFARQVDTKLKNEYKTNRTVINWFHNGQNKDARILSNSSWVEEHVHYPEDWKLRFPVFFDAIKKYQRAGKNLHDDASDALTGVAESVMSMETETSAPSINDQASYLDSLGL
;
A
#
# COMPACT_ATOMS: atom_id res chain seq x y z
N MET A 1 6.44 -7.19 -27.06
CA MET A 1 7.57 -6.56 -26.34
C MET A 1 8.53 -5.83 -27.27
N GLU A 2 8.75 -6.28 -28.51
CA GLU A 2 9.61 -5.52 -29.45
C GLU A 2 9.19 -4.06 -29.66
N ASP A 3 7.89 -3.79 -29.84
CA ASP A 3 7.37 -2.42 -29.94
C ASP A 3 7.78 -1.55 -28.73
N PHE A 4 7.89 -2.14 -27.54
CA PHE A 4 8.33 -1.44 -26.34
C PHE A 4 9.78 -0.98 -26.44
N LEU A 5 10.67 -1.66 -27.16
CA LEU A 5 12.06 -1.19 -27.34
C LEU A 5 12.14 0.06 -28.22
N THR A 6 11.23 0.23 -29.16
CA THR A 6 11.31 1.29 -30.17
C THR A 6 10.36 2.46 -29.93
N ASN A 7 9.29 2.25 -29.17
CA ASN A 7 8.32 3.31 -28.87
C ASN A 7 8.81 4.25 -27.75
N ASP A 8 8.03 5.28 -27.45
CA ASP A 8 8.34 6.31 -26.45
C ASP A 8 8.00 5.91 -25.00
N THR A 9 7.48 4.69 -24.77
CA THR A 9 7.21 4.17 -23.43
C THR A 9 8.52 3.92 -22.71
N GLN A 10 8.67 4.45 -21.49
CA GLN A 10 9.88 4.25 -20.68
C GLN A 10 9.73 3.08 -19.71
N ILE A 11 8.51 2.88 -19.19
CA ILE A 11 8.20 1.81 -18.22
C ILE A 11 7.01 1.01 -18.73
N LEU A 12 7.19 -0.29 -18.88
CA LEU A 12 6.13 -1.23 -19.20
C LEU A 12 5.83 -2.08 -17.97
N VAL A 13 4.59 -1.99 -17.47
CA VAL A 13 4.08 -2.85 -16.41
C VAL A 13 3.18 -3.91 -17.03
N VAL A 14 3.50 -5.18 -16.80
CA VAL A 14 2.72 -6.35 -17.25
C VAL A 14 2.23 -7.10 -16.01
N ASN A 15 0.92 -7.09 -15.80
CA ASN A 15 0.29 -7.90 -14.79
C ASN A 15 -0.41 -9.10 -15.41
N GLU A 16 -0.07 -10.29 -14.94
CA GLU A 16 -0.53 -11.54 -15.53
C GLU A 16 -0.62 -12.66 -14.47
N PRO A 17 -1.58 -13.61 -14.60
CA PRO A 17 -1.76 -14.66 -13.60
C PRO A 17 -0.56 -15.60 -13.46
N PRO A 18 -0.44 -16.32 -12.33
CA PRO A 18 0.57 -17.36 -12.16
C PRO A 18 0.52 -18.39 -13.29
N ARG A 19 1.68 -18.92 -13.68
CA ARG A 19 1.84 -19.99 -14.69
C ARG A 19 1.43 -19.62 -16.13
N HIS A 20 1.29 -18.34 -16.47
CA HIS A 20 1.02 -17.89 -17.86
C HIS A 20 2.27 -17.43 -18.61
N GLY A 21 3.46 -17.93 -18.24
CA GLY A 21 4.67 -17.70 -19.03
C GLY A 21 5.36 -16.34 -18.82
N LYS A 22 5.03 -15.59 -17.77
CA LYS A 22 5.70 -14.34 -17.36
C LYS A 22 7.24 -14.39 -17.44
N SER A 23 7.86 -15.19 -16.56
CA SER A 23 9.32 -15.31 -16.48
C SER A 23 9.93 -15.81 -17.79
N LEU A 24 9.27 -16.78 -18.45
CA LEU A 24 9.71 -17.30 -19.76
C LEU A 24 9.73 -16.19 -20.82
N THR A 25 8.68 -15.37 -20.88
CA THR A 25 8.57 -14.26 -21.83
C THR A 25 9.66 -13.23 -21.58
N ALA A 26 9.94 -12.90 -20.31
CA ALA A 26 11.02 -12.01 -19.95
C ALA A 26 12.41 -12.60 -20.31
N THR A 27 12.63 -13.90 -20.06
CA THR A 27 13.87 -14.60 -20.46
C THR A 27 14.09 -14.51 -21.97
N ASN A 28 13.09 -14.91 -22.76
CA ASN A 28 13.17 -14.88 -24.23
C ASN A 28 13.38 -13.45 -24.75
N PHE A 29 12.81 -12.45 -24.07
CA PHE A 29 13.01 -11.05 -24.43
C PHE A 29 14.44 -10.59 -24.22
N VAL A 30 15.10 -11.00 -23.12
CA VAL A 30 16.53 -10.73 -22.90
C VAL A 30 17.38 -11.42 -23.96
N GLU A 31 17.13 -12.71 -24.22
CA GLU A 31 17.87 -13.48 -25.23
C GLU A 31 17.79 -12.81 -26.61
N TRP A 32 16.60 -12.36 -27.00
CA TRP A 32 16.38 -11.62 -28.24
C TRP A 32 17.16 -10.30 -28.30
N ILE A 33 17.19 -9.53 -27.21
CA ILE A 33 17.91 -8.25 -27.15
C ILE A 33 19.41 -8.47 -27.31
N LEU A 34 19.99 -9.37 -26.50
CA LEU A 34 21.43 -9.66 -26.55
C LEU A 34 21.86 -10.27 -27.89
N GLY A 35 20.95 -10.94 -28.58
CA GLY A 35 21.18 -11.49 -29.91
C GLY A 35 21.25 -10.41 -30.97
N ARG A 36 20.39 -9.39 -30.84
CA ARG A 36 20.33 -8.25 -31.76
C ARG A 36 21.42 -7.21 -31.51
N ASP A 37 21.73 -6.95 -30.25
CA ASP A 37 22.78 -6.03 -29.82
C ASP A 37 23.48 -6.58 -28.58
N SER A 38 24.67 -7.14 -28.80
CA SER A 38 25.48 -7.74 -27.75
C SER A 38 26.16 -6.69 -26.84
N THR A 39 25.97 -5.39 -27.08
CA THR A 39 26.50 -4.31 -26.23
C THR A 39 25.53 -3.87 -25.14
N GLU A 40 24.27 -4.29 -25.24
CA GLU A 40 23.22 -3.99 -24.27
C GLU A 40 23.57 -4.53 -22.88
N ARG A 41 23.27 -3.72 -21.86
CA ARG A 41 23.46 -4.08 -20.45
C ARG A 41 22.11 -4.28 -19.77
N ILE A 42 21.88 -5.50 -19.31
CA ILE A 42 20.59 -5.92 -18.77
C ILE A 42 20.73 -6.21 -17.27
N MET A 43 19.85 -5.63 -16.47
CA MET A 43 19.75 -5.92 -15.05
C MET A 43 18.39 -6.54 -14.74
N THR A 44 18.39 -7.69 -14.08
CA THR A 44 17.17 -8.41 -13.70
C THR A 44 17.03 -8.54 -12.20
N GLY A 45 15.81 -8.34 -11.69
CA GLY A 45 15.49 -8.46 -10.28
C GLY A 45 14.27 -9.33 -10.02
N SER A 46 14.39 -10.31 -9.12
CA SER A 46 13.27 -11.14 -8.64
C SER A 46 13.16 -11.14 -7.12
N TYR A 47 12.11 -11.73 -6.53
CA TYR A 47 11.88 -11.64 -5.09
C TYR A 47 13.01 -12.20 -4.20
N ASN A 48 13.86 -13.09 -4.72
CA ASN A 48 15.06 -13.56 -4.03
C ASN A 48 16.22 -13.82 -5.00
N GLU A 49 17.44 -13.88 -4.45
CA GLU A 49 18.66 -14.07 -5.24
C GLU A 49 18.71 -15.41 -5.99
N THR A 50 18.12 -16.46 -5.42
CA THR A 50 18.07 -17.79 -6.06
C THR A 50 17.32 -17.74 -7.38
N LEU A 51 16.12 -17.15 -7.42
CA LEU A 51 15.33 -17.06 -8.64
C LEU A 51 15.92 -16.11 -9.65
N SER A 52 16.45 -14.96 -9.21
CA SER A 52 17.17 -14.07 -10.11
C SER A 52 18.35 -14.79 -10.78
N THR A 53 19.06 -15.63 -10.03
CA THR A 53 20.15 -16.44 -10.56
C THR A 53 19.66 -17.52 -11.51
N VAL A 54 18.52 -18.16 -11.24
CA VAL A 54 17.90 -19.13 -12.16
C VAL A 54 17.52 -18.47 -13.49
N PHE A 55 16.93 -17.27 -13.44
CA PHE A 55 16.60 -16.48 -14.61
C PHE A 55 17.86 -16.18 -15.45
N SER A 56 18.90 -15.64 -14.80
CA SER A 56 20.20 -15.37 -15.45
C SER A 56 20.82 -16.62 -16.08
N LYS A 57 20.79 -17.74 -15.36
CA LYS A 57 21.27 -19.04 -15.86
C LYS A 57 20.51 -19.50 -17.09
N SER A 58 19.20 -19.27 -17.16
CA SER A 58 18.39 -19.65 -18.31
C SER A 58 18.89 -18.95 -19.57
N VAL A 59 18.97 -17.61 -19.53
CA VAL A 59 19.49 -16.79 -20.64
C VAL A 59 20.88 -17.25 -21.05
N ARG A 60 21.76 -17.42 -20.06
CA ARG A 60 23.14 -17.84 -20.29
C ARG A 60 23.21 -19.21 -20.97
N ASN A 61 22.45 -20.18 -20.49
CA ASN A 61 22.45 -21.53 -21.04
C ASN A 61 21.97 -21.54 -22.49
N THR A 62 20.94 -20.75 -22.81
CA THR A 62 20.45 -20.59 -24.19
C THR A 62 21.55 -20.03 -25.11
N ILE A 63 22.28 -19.01 -24.66
CA ILE A 63 23.40 -18.43 -25.45
C ILE A 63 24.56 -19.44 -25.61
N GLN A 64 24.83 -20.26 -24.60
CA GLN A 64 25.88 -21.28 -24.62
C GLN A 64 25.46 -22.58 -25.32
N GLU A 65 24.20 -22.69 -25.75
CA GLU A 65 23.70 -23.93 -26.32
C GLU A 65 24.48 -24.30 -27.58
N VAL A 66 25.00 -25.53 -27.56
CA VAL A 66 25.71 -26.13 -28.70
C VAL A 66 24.76 -27.10 -29.36
N LYS A 67 24.63 -26.94 -30.67
CA LYS A 67 23.81 -27.79 -31.52
C LYS A 67 24.21 -29.25 -31.40
N ALA A 68 23.28 -30.10 -30.96
CA ALA A 68 23.48 -31.55 -30.85
C ALA A 68 23.04 -32.33 -32.10
N ASP A 69 22.13 -31.75 -32.88
CA ASP A 69 21.56 -32.31 -34.10
C ASP A 69 21.34 -31.18 -35.13
N GLU A 70 21.61 -31.43 -36.41
CA GLU A 70 21.48 -30.44 -37.49
C GLU A 70 20.05 -29.90 -37.64
N ASP A 71 19.05 -30.71 -37.29
CA ASP A 71 17.63 -30.38 -37.41
C ASP A 71 17.08 -29.56 -36.23
N ILE A 72 17.83 -29.42 -35.13
CA ILE A 72 17.40 -28.68 -33.93
C ILE A 72 17.95 -27.26 -33.97
N LEU A 73 17.07 -26.28 -34.14
CA LEU A 73 17.47 -24.87 -34.13
C LEU A 73 17.88 -24.42 -32.72
N VAL A 74 19.09 -23.86 -32.59
CA VAL A 74 19.61 -23.29 -31.35
C VAL A 74 19.83 -21.78 -31.48
N TYR A 75 20.04 -21.10 -30.36
CA TYR A 75 20.24 -19.64 -30.32
C TYR A 75 21.32 -19.14 -31.31
N ASN A 76 22.46 -19.83 -31.33
CA ASN A 76 23.60 -19.46 -32.18
C ASN A 76 23.34 -19.69 -33.70
N ASP A 77 22.30 -20.45 -34.08
CA ASP A 77 21.88 -20.52 -35.48
C ASP A 77 21.24 -19.20 -35.95
N ILE A 78 20.61 -18.45 -35.03
CA ILE A 78 20.00 -17.14 -35.30
C ILE A 78 21.02 -16.02 -35.07
N PHE A 79 21.79 -16.09 -33.97
CA PHE A 79 22.72 -15.05 -33.53
C PHE A 79 24.15 -15.59 -33.42
N PRO A 80 24.82 -15.86 -34.55
CA PRO A 80 26.09 -16.59 -34.59
C PRO A 80 27.29 -15.84 -33.98
N ASN A 81 27.15 -14.57 -33.67
CA ASN A 81 28.23 -13.74 -33.12
C ASN A 81 28.04 -13.42 -31.63
N THR A 82 26.98 -13.93 -31.00
CA THR A 82 26.67 -13.65 -29.60
C THR A 82 27.09 -14.83 -28.74
N HIS A 83 28.23 -14.69 -28.07
CA HIS A 83 28.76 -15.74 -27.21
C HIS A 83 29.08 -15.22 -25.82
N ILE A 84 28.93 -16.09 -24.83
CA ILE A 84 29.43 -15.85 -23.49
C ILE A 84 30.95 -15.71 -23.50
N LYS A 85 31.46 -14.70 -22.80
CA LYS A 85 32.90 -14.44 -22.69
C LYS A 85 33.65 -15.65 -22.09
N TYR A 86 34.71 -16.08 -22.77
CA TYR A 86 35.56 -17.16 -22.29
C TYR A 86 36.10 -16.88 -20.87
N GLY A 87 36.02 -17.89 -19.99
CA GLY A 87 36.51 -17.81 -18.61
C GLY A 87 35.55 -17.14 -17.62
N ASP A 88 34.42 -16.60 -18.08
CA ASP A 88 33.38 -16.12 -17.19
C ASP A 88 32.62 -17.32 -16.60
N ALA A 89 32.65 -17.48 -15.27
CA ALA A 89 31.99 -18.58 -14.56
C ALA A 89 30.86 -18.08 -13.65
N ALA A 90 30.68 -16.76 -13.54
CA ALA A 90 29.71 -16.19 -12.64
C ALA A 90 28.30 -16.32 -13.23
N MET A 91 27.38 -16.84 -12.42
CA MET A 91 26.03 -17.18 -12.87
C MET A 91 25.05 -16.03 -12.73
N ASN A 92 25.36 -15.04 -11.89
CA ASN A 92 24.54 -13.86 -11.63
C ASN A 92 25.12 -12.59 -12.24
N MET A 93 26.37 -12.58 -12.69
CA MET A 93 26.98 -11.42 -13.33
C MET A 93 27.96 -11.89 -14.39
N TRP A 94 27.70 -11.61 -15.66
CA TRP A 94 28.54 -12.12 -16.74
C TRP A 94 28.61 -11.18 -17.95
N SER A 95 29.61 -11.42 -18.80
CA SER A 95 29.88 -10.69 -20.03
C SER A 95 29.69 -11.55 -21.28
N LEU A 96 29.38 -10.89 -22.40
CA LEU A 96 29.50 -11.45 -23.75
C LEU A 96 30.89 -11.16 -24.32
N GLU A 97 31.31 -11.96 -25.31
CA GLU A 97 32.55 -11.72 -26.04
C GLU A 97 32.58 -10.34 -26.70
N GLY A 98 33.78 -9.76 -26.83
CA GLY A 98 33.97 -8.42 -27.38
C GLY A 98 33.59 -7.25 -26.43
N ASN A 99 32.94 -7.52 -25.29
CA ASN A 99 32.54 -6.46 -24.36
C ASN A 99 33.59 -6.19 -23.26
N PRO A 100 33.90 -4.90 -23.00
CA PRO A 100 34.85 -4.51 -21.95
C PRO A 100 34.22 -4.52 -20.54
N VAL A 101 32.89 -4.52 -20.45
CA VAL A 101 32.12 -4.52 -19.19
C VAL A 101 31.12 -5.68 -19.17
N ASN A 102 30.57 -5.98 -18.00
CA ASN A 102 29.54 -7.00 -17.85
C ASN A 102 28.26 -6.60 -18.59
N ASN A 103 27.64 -7.56 -19.27
CA ASN A 103 26.39 -7.38 -20.02
C ASN A 103 25.17 -7.71 -19.17
N TYR A 104 25.32 -8.53 -18.15
CA TYR A 104 24.18 -9.02 -17.39
C TYR A 104 24.45 -8.97 -15.88
N LEU A 105 23.44 -8.53 -15.11
CA LEU A 105 23.40 -8.66 -13.65
C LEU A 105 22.03 -9.14 -13.17
N ALA A 106 22.00 -10.25 -12.43
CA ALA A 106 20.85 -10.70 -11.65
C ALA A 106 21.01 -10.31 -10.17
N THR A 107 19.98 -9.67 -9.62
CA THR A 107 19.95 -9.22 -8.22
C THR A 107 18.56 -9.39 -7.61
N SER A 108 18.35 -8.98 -6.37
CA SER A 108 17.05 -9.06 -5.67
C SER A 108 16.92 -7.91 -4.68
N PRO A 109 15.75 -7.69 -4.04
CA PRO A 109 15.61 -6.67 -3.00
C PRO A 109 16.63 -6.75 -1.85
N SER A 110 17.18 -7.93 -1.58
CA SER A 110 18.25 -8.16 -0.61
C SER A 110 19.66 -8.27 -1.22
N GLY A 111 19.76 -8.23 -2.55
CA GLY A 111 20.99 -8.38 -3.30
C GLY A 111 21.71 -7.06 -3.54
N THR A 112 22.97 -7.13 -3.97
CA THR A 112 23.77 -5.96 -4.33
C THR A 112 23.62 -5.64 -5.82
N ALA A 113 23.62 -4.35 -6.17
CA ALA A 113 23.62 -3.88 -7.57
C ALA A 113 24.70 -2.81 -7.85
N THR A 114 25.73 -2.73 -6.98
CA THR A 114 26.69 -1.63 -7.00
C THR A 114 27.60 -1.67 -8.23
N GLY A 115 27.68 -0.55 -8.95
CA GLY A 115 28.65 -0.32 -10.03
C GLY A 115 28.22 -0.79 -11.43
N PHE A 116 27.01 -1.34 -11.59
CA PHE A 116 26.50 -1.81 -12.87
C PHE A 116 25.46 -0.85 -13.44
N GLY A 117 25.70 -0.27 -14.62
CA GLY A 117 24.70 0.52 -15.36
C GLY A 117 23.91 -0.36 -16.33
N ALA A 118 22.62 -0.09 -16.48
CA ALA A 118 21.71 -0.91 -17.29
C ALA A 118 20.96 -0.07 -18.31
N ASP A 119 20.90 -0.58 -19.53
CA ASP A 119 20.10 -0.05 -20.64
C ASP A 119 18.66 -0.64 -20.59
N LEU A 120 18.50 -1.85 -20.04
CA LEU A 120 17.21 -2.45 -19.70
C LEU A 120 17.22 -3.01 -18.28
N ILE A 121 16.22 -2.61 -17.50
CA ILE A 121 15.89 -3.23 -16.21
C ILE A 121 14.66 -4.10 -16.36
N ILE A 122 14.73 -5.34 -15.90
CA ILE A 122 13.57 -6.24 -15.82
C ILE A 122 13.33 -6.64 -14.37
N ILE A 123 12.11 -6.50 -13.89
CA ILE A 123 11.71 -6.92 -12.55
C ILE A 123 10.63 -7.99 -12.69
N ASP A 124 10.95 -9.22 -12.30
CA ASP A 124 10.11 -10.40 -12.40
C ASP A 124 9.66 -10.87 -11.02
N ASP A 125 8.35 -10.74 -10.73
CA ASP A 125 7.69 -11.19 -9.51
C ASP A 125 8.50 -10.96 -8.20
N VAL A 126 8.35 -9.76 -7.61
CA VAL A 126 9.06 -9.36 -6.38
C VAL A 126 8.32 -9.65 -5.07
N ILE A 127 7.14 -10.27 -5.14
CA ILE A 127 6.30 -10.64 -3.98
C ILE A 127 6.06 -12.15 -4.01
N LYS A 128 6.39 -12.83 -2.91
CA LYS A 128 6.35 -14.30 -2.85
C LYS A 128 5.01 -14.88 -2.38
N SER A 129 4.22 -14.12 -1.64
CA SER A 129 3.02 -14.63 -0.97
C SER A 129 2.02 -13.55 -0.59
N ALA A 130 0.78 -13.98 -0.32
CA ALA A 130 -0.27 -13.13 0.23
C ALA A 130 0.14 -12.49 1.56
N GLN A 131 0.93 -13.18 2.39
CA GLN A 131 1.42 -12.62 3.65
C GLN A 131 2.37 -11.43 3.41
N GLU A 132 3.21 -11.52 2.37
CA GLU A 132 4.10 -10.44 1.98
C GLU A 132 3.32 -9.26 1.38
N ALA A 133 2.30 -9.57 0.58
CA ALA A 133 1.39 -8.59 0.00
C ALA A 133 0.58 -7.83 1.07
N ASN A 134 0.24 -8.49 2.19
CA ASN A 134 -0.43 -7.87 3.34
C ASN A 134 0.55 -7.20 4.34
N ASN A 135 1.82 -7.03 3.96
CA ASN A 135 2.82 -6.38 4.80
C ASN A 135 3.27 -5.07 4.14
N ALA A 136 2.66 -3.97 4.55
CA ALA A 136 2.91 -2.64 3.97
C ALA A 136 4.36 -2.14 4.14
N ASN A 137 5.06 -2.55 5.22
CA ASN A 137 6.50 -2.29 5.38
C ASN A 137 7.30 -2.94 4.26
N ARG A 138 7.02 -4.23 4.01
CA ARG A 138 7.73 -4.99 2.98
C ARG A 138 7.43 -4.46 1.57
N LEU A 139 6.20 -4.05 1.28
CA LEU A 139 5.88 -3.39 0.01
C LEU A 139 6.66 -2.07 -0.17
N SER A 140 6.77 -1.29 0.91
CA SER A 140 7.56 -0.04 0.90
C SER A 140 9.05 -0.32 0.69
N ASP A 141 9.60 -1.37 1.31
CA ASP A 141 11.00 -1.78 1.11
C ASP A 141 11.27 -2.21 -0.34
N ILE A 142 10.36 -2.97 -0.97
CA ILE A 142 10.47 -3.34 -2.40
C ILE A 142 10.48 -2.08 -3.27
N TYR A 143 9.58 -1.14 -3.01
CA TYR A 143 9.51 0.09 -3.78
C TYR A 143 10.75 0.96 -3.59
N ARG A 144 11.25 1.09 -2.36
CA ARG A 144 12.49 1.80 -2.06
C ARG A 144 13.67 1.17 -2.79
N TRP A 145 13.78 -0.16 -2.77
CA TRP A 145 14.78 -0.87 -3.56
C TRP A 145 14.66 -0.57 -5.06
N TYR A 146 13.46 -0.56 -5.62
CA TYR A 146 13.24 -0.19 -7.02
C TYR A 146 13.75 1.23 -7.33
N VAL A 147 13.36 2.23 -6.54
CA VAL A 147 13.71 3.63 -6.79
C VAL A 147 15.19 3.90 -6.51
N ASP A 148 15.68 3.50 -5.35
CA ASP A 148 17.02 3.89 -4.88
C ASP A 148 18.11 3.01 -5.50
N THR A 149 17.82 1.74 -5.78
CA THR A 149 18.81 0.77 -6.25
C THR A 149 18.67 0.45 -7.74
N MET A 150 17.48 0.10 -8.23
CA MET A 150 17.33 -0.31 -9.62
C MET A 150 17.31 0.90 -10.55
N LEU A 151 16.38 1.83 -10.33
CA LEU A 151 16.17 2.98 -11.20
C LEU A 151 17.39 3.91 -11.26
N SER A 152 18.17 4.01 -10.18
CA SER A 152 19.43 4.78 -10.15
C SER A 152 20.54 4.19 -11.04
N ARG A 153 20.38 2.94 -11.50
CA ARG A 153 21.28 2.26 -12.45
C ARG A 153 20.81 2.35 -13.89
N LEU A 154 19.60 2.86 -14.12
CA LEU A 154 19.08 3.03 -15.46
C LEU A 154 19.85 4.12 -16.19
N GLU A 155 20.44 3.76 -17.31
CA GLU A 155 21.25 4.65 -18.13
C GLU A 155 20.37 5.55 -19.01
N LYS A 156 20.98 6.59 -19.60
CA LYS A 156 20.22 7.54 -20.41
C LYS A 156 19.53 6.85 -21.59
N GLY A 157 18.20 6.94 -21.65
CA GLY A 157 17.39 6.30 -22.68
C GLY A 157 17.01 4.85 -22.37
N GLY A 158 17.43 4.34 -21.21
CA GLY A 158 17.10 3.00 -20.77
C GLY A 158 15.61 2.80 -20.49
N LYS A 159 15.20 1.54 -20.47
CA LYS A 159 13.81 1.11 -20.30
C LYS A 159 13.65 0.20 -19.09
N VAL A 160 12.43 0.17 -18.53
CA VAL A 160 12.08 -0.69 -17.40
C VAL A 160 10.89 -1.58 -17.77
N LEU A 161 11.05 -2.89 -17.65
CA LEU A 161 9.97 -3.87 -17.72
C LEU A 161 9.69 -4.40 -16.31
N ILE A 162 8.47 -4.23 -15.83
CA ILE A 162 8.00 -4.88 -14.59
C ILE A 162 6.97 -5.91 -15.01
N ILE A 163 7.24 -7.18 -14.75
CA ILE A 163 6.34 -8.28 -15.03
C ILE A 163 6.05 -9.03 -13.73
N MET A 164 4.81 -8.96 -13.25
CA MET A 164 4.46 -9.56 -11.97
C MET A 164 2.98 -9.85 -11.82
N THR A 165 2.64 -10.77 -10.94
CA THR A 165 1.26 -10.95 -10.48
C THR A 165 0.83 -9.74 -9.65
N ARG A 166 -0.37 -9.22 -9.87
CA ARG A 166 -0.91 -8.09 -9.13
C ARG A 166 -1.40 -8.53 -7.75
N TRP A 167 -0.73 -8.09 -6.69
CA TRP A 167 -0.96 -8.59 -5.34
C TRP A 167 -1.75 -7.63 -4.45
N ALA A 168 -1.31 -6.39 -4.29
CA ALA A 168 -1.88 -5.42 -3.35
C ALA A 168 -1.73 -4.02 -3.94
N SER A 169 -2.64 -3.08 -3.73
CA SER A 169 -2.64 -1.77 -4.42
C SER A 169 -1.32 -1.01 -4.20
N GLY A 170 -0.69 -1.21 -3.04
CA GLY A 170 0.61 -0.66 -2.67
C GLY A 170 1.85 -1.44 -3.15
N ASP A 171 1.69 -2.53 -3.90
CA ASP A 171 2.81 -3.28 -4.49
C ASP A 171 3.57 -2.46 -5.54
N LEU A 172 4.69 -3.01 -6.01
CA LEU A 172 5.58 -2.33 -6.96
C LEU A 172 4.84 -1.84 -8.21
N ALA A 173 4.01 -2.68 -8.83
CA ALA A 173 3.24 -2.29 -10.00
C ALA A 173 2.30 -1.13 -9.68
N GLY A 174 1.61 -1.16 -8.53
CA GLY A 174 0.65 -0.09 -8.17
C GLY A 174 1.32 1.24 -7.90
N ARG A 175 2.43 1.21 -7.17
CA ARG A 175 3.22 2.42 -6.92
C ARG A 175 3.83 2.96 -8.20
N VAL A 176 4.34 2.10 -9.09
CA VAL A 176 4.88 2.55 -10.38
C VAL A 176 3.80 3.20 -11.25
N LEU A 177 2.62 2.58 -11.35
CA LEU A 177 1.49 3.12 -12.11
C LEU A 177 0.98 4.45 -11.55
N THR A 178 1.16 4.70 -10.26
CA THR A 178 0.67 5.91 -9.59
C THR A 178 1.72 7.02 -9.52
N GLU A 179 2.95 6.71 -9.13
CA GLU A 179 3.98 7.69 -8.80
C GLU A 179 4.87 8.05 -9.99
N MET A 180 5.19 7.10 -10.87
CA MET A 180 6.10 7.38 -12.00
C MET A 180 5.52 8.38 -13.01
N PRO A 181 4.20 8.34 -13.36
CA PRO A 181 3.62 9.38 -14.22
C PRO A 181 3.67 10.78 -13.60
N LYS A 182 3.53 10.91 -12.28
CA LYS A 182 3.65 12.20 -11.58
C LYS A 182 5.07 12.78 -11.68
N ALA A 183 6.08 11.90 -11.76
CA ALA A 183 7.47 12.26 -12.00
C ALA A 183 7.81 12.46 -13.50
N GLY A 184 6.83 12.33 -14.40
CA GLY A 184 6.99 12.57 -15.84
C GLY A 184 7.38 11.35 -16.68
N TYR A 185 7.42 10.15 -16.10
CA TYR A 185 7.69 8.92 -16.87
C TYR A 185 6.48 8.51 -17.72
N LYS A 186 6.75 8.07 -18.96
CA LYS A 186 5.74 7.43 -19.81
C LYS A 186 5.58 5.97 -19.44
N VAL A 187 4.49 5.65 -18.75
CA VAL A 187 4.17 4.30 -18.26
C VAL A 187 3.06 3.68 -19.10
N LYS A 188 3.26 2.44 -19.56
CA LYS A 188 2.23 1.61 -20.20
C LYS A 188 1.88 0.44 -19.31
N HIS A 189 0.60 0.15 -19.18
CA HIS A 189 0.09 -0.98 -18.40
C HIS A 189 -0.58 -2.01 -19.31
N ILE A 190 -0.18 -3.26 -19.17
CA ILE A 190 -0.87 -4.42 -19.73
C ILE A 190 -1.37 -5.24 -18.55
N ASN A 191 -2.68 -5.41 -18.43
CA ASN A 191 -3.31 -6.17 -17.35
C ASN A 191 -4.11 -7.34 -17.93
N MET A 192 -3.74 -8.56 -17.58
CA MET A 192 -4.36 -9.78 -18.10
C MET A 192 -5.05 -10.55 -16.99
N LYS A 193 -6.35 -10.76 -17.13
CA LYS A 193 -7.14 -11.63 -16.25
C LYS A 193 -7.05 -13.07 -16.74
N ALA A 194 -7.12 -14.06 -15.85
CA ALA A 194 -7.18 -15.47 -16.21
C ALA A 194 -8.52 -15.82 -16.86
N LYS A 195 -9.62 -15.26 -16.33
CA LYS A 195 -10.96 -15.38 -16.90
C LYS A 195 -11.37 -14.02 -17.43
N GLN A 196 -11.66 -13.93 -18.72
CA GLN A 196 -12.09 -12.70 -19.37
C GLN A 196 -13.54 -12.35 -19.00
N ASP A 197 -13.93 -11.11 -19.30
CA ASP A 197 -15.26 -10.59 -19.01
C ASP A 197 -16.36 -11.32 -19.82
N ASP A 198 -16.00 -11.88 -20.98
CA ASP A 198 -16.89 -12.73 -21.80
C ASP A 198 -16.99 -14.19 -21.30
N GLY A 199 -16.25 -14.54 -20.25
CA GLY A 199 -16.22 -15.85 -19.63
C GLY A 199 -15.18 -16.81 -20.18
N SER A 200 -14.47 -16.46 -21.26
CA SER A 200 -13.36 -17.25 -21.81
C SER A 200 -12.13 -17.24 -20.89
N MET A 201 -11.24 -18.22 -21.05
CA MET A 201 -9.96 -18.26 -20.35
C MET A 201 -8.88 -17.55 -21.18
N LEU A 202 -7.92 -16.90 -20.52
CA LEU A 202 -6.78 -16.24 -21.15
C LEU A 202 -5.99 -17.18 -22.04
N CYS A 203 -5.77 -18.40 -21.55
CA CYS A 203 -5.18 -19.50 -22.30
C CYS A 203 -5.73 -20.81 -21.74
N ASP A 204 -6.69 -21.40 -22.44
CA ASP A 204 -7.38 -22.62 -21.99
C ASP A 204 -6.42 -23.82 -21.89
N ASP A 205 -5.39 -23.88 -22.75
CA ASP A 205 -4.34 -24.91 -22.71
C ASP A 205 -3.45 -24.83 -21.46
N VAL A 206 -3.36 -23.65 -20.83
CA VAL A 206 -2.56 -23.41 -19.62
C VAL A 206 -3.42 -23.55 -18.37
N LEU A 207 -4.66 -23.06 -18.43
CA LEU A 207 -5.61 -23.10 -17.32
C LEU A 207 -7.03 -23.18 -17.86
N SER A 208 -7.57 -24.39 -17.89
CA SER A 208 -8.95 -24.61 -18.31
C SER A 208 -9.95 -23.98 -17.33
N LEU A 209 -11.16 -23.68 -17.81
CA LEU A 209 -12.21 -23.10 -16.97
C LEU A 209 -12.57 -23.98 -15.75
N ASP A 210 -12.52 -25.30 -15.89
CA ASP A 210 -12.86 -26.23 -14.81
C ASP A 210 -11.74 -26.31 -13.77
N GLU A 211 -10.47 -26.34 -14.19
CA GLU A 211 -9.34 -26.25 -13.25
C GLU A 211 -9.30 -24.89 -12.54
N TYR A 212 -9.63 -23.81 -13.26
CA TYR A 212 -9.76 -22.49 -12.66
C TYR A 212 -10.78 -22.50 -11.53
N LYS A 213 -11.99 -23.03 -11.76
CA LYS A 213 -13.04 -23.16 -10.74
C LYS A 213 -12.59 -24.02 -9.55
N GLN A 214 -11.92 -25.14 -9.80
CA GLN A 214 -11.40 -26.00 -8.74
C GLN A 214 -10.37 -25.29 -7.86
N LYS A 215 -9.44 -24.54 -8.49
CA LYS A 215 -8.41 -23.79 -7.75
C LYS A 215 -9.00 -22.68 -6.91
N ILE A 216 -9.91 -21.86 -7.46
CA ILE A 216 -10.48 -20.75 -6.69
C ILE A 216 -11.42 -21.23 -5.58
N ALA A 217 -12.03 -22.42 -5.69
CA ALA A 217 -12.93 -22.96 -4.67
C ALA A 217 -12.22 -23.30 -3.34
N VAL A 218 -10.90 -23.55 -3.38
CA VAL A 218 -10.09 -23.87 -2.19
C VAL A 218 -9.23 -22.69 -1.70
N MET A 219 -9.22 -21.59 -2.45
CA MET A 219 -8.48 -20.37 -2.10
C MET A 219 -9.37 -19.37 -1.36
N SER A 220 -8.76 -18.45 -0.61
CA SER A 220 -9.52 -17.31 -0.12
C SER A 220 -9.96 -16.42 -1.31
N PRO A 221 -11.15 -15.79 -1.25
CA PRO A 221 -11.63 -14.95 -2.33
C PRO A 221 -10.67 -13.83 -2.74
N GLU A 222 -9.95 -13.27 -1.77
CA GLU A 222 -8.98 -12.18 -1.97
C GLU A 222 -7.74 -12.70 -2.73
N ILE A 223 -7.20 -13.85 -2.33
CA ILE A 223 -6.04 -14.46 -3.00
C ILE A 223 -6.40 -14.90 -4.42
N ALA A 224 -7.60 -15.47 -4.61
CA ALA A 224 -8.08 -15.84 -5.93
C ALA A 224 -8.25 -14.63 -6.85
N ALA A 225 -8.77 -13.52 -6.32
CA ALA A 225 -8.94 -12.27 -7.05
C ALA A 225 -7.59 -11.66 -7.48
N ALA A 226 -6.61 -11.60 -6.57
CA ALA A 226 -5.27 -11.10 -6.88
C ALA A 226 -4.54 -11.99 -7.90
N ASN A 227 -4.43 -13.29 -7.61
CA ASN A 227 -3.68 -14.19 -8.46
C ASN A 227 -4.25 -14.31 -9.86
N TYR A 228 -5.57 -14.42 -10.00
CA TYR A 228 -6.18 -14.75 -11.30
C TYR A 228 -6.86 -13.58 -11.98
N GLN A 229 -7.42 -12.64 -11.23
CA GLN A 229 -8.16 -11.51 -11.81
C GLN A 229 -7.36 -10.20 -11.79
N GLN A 230 -6.14 -10.23 -11.24
CA GLN A 230 -5.29 -9.06 -11.04
C GLN A 230 -5.97 -7.97 -10.20
N GLU A 231 -6.89 -8.38 -9.32
CA GLU A 231 -7.59 -7.50 -8.38
C GLU A 231 -6.86 -7.51 -7.03
N PRO A 232 -6.24 -6.39 -6.61
CA PRO A 232 -5.48 -6.32 -5.36
C PRO A 232 -6.21 -6.85 -4.12
N ILE A 233 -5.50 -7.64 -3.29
CA ILE A 233 -6.06 -8.27 -2.08
C ILE A 233 -6.65 -7.25 -1.11
N ASP A 234 -6.06 -6.07 -1.02
CA ASP A 234 -6.44 -5.01 -0.09
C ASP A 234 -7.77 -4.35 -0.44
N LEU A 235 -8.21 -4.45 -1.70
CA LEU A 235 -9.55 -3.99 -2.09
C LEU A 235 -10.66 -4.93 -1.59
N LYS A 236 -10.36 -6.23 -1.39
CA LYS A 236 -11.30 -7.22 -0.85
C LYS A 236 -11.10 -7.53 0.63
N GLY A 237 -9.87 -7.36 1.14
CA GLY A 237 -9.47 -7.60 2.53
C GLY A 237 -9.54 -6.37 3.46
N ALA A 238 -9.94 -5.21 2.93
CA ALA A 238 -10.15 -4.01 3.72
C ALA A 238 -11.13 -4.27 4.88
N LEU A 239 -10.78 -3.74 6.07
CA LEU A 239 -11.63 -3.82 7.26
C LEU A 239 -12.92 -3.04 7.05
N TYR A 240 -12.80 -1.81 6.54
CA TYR A 240 -13.93 -0.92 6.27
C TYR A 240 -14.33 -0.98 4.79
N GLN A 241 -15.54 -1.47 4.54
CA GLN A 241 -16.12 -1.66 3.22
C GLN A 241 -17.18 -0.60 2.91
N LYS A 242 -17.93 -0.17 3.94
CA LYS A 242 -19.03 0.79 3.83
C LYS A 242 -18.70 2.10 4.54
N PHE A 243 -19.08 3.22 3.92
CA PHE A 243 -18.95 4.56 4.49
C PHE A 243 -20.26 5.33 4.28
N ASN A 244 -20.91 5.78 5.36
CA ASN A 244 -22.10 6.62 5.25
C ASN A 244 -21.67 8.06 5.00
N THR A 245 -22.34 8.75 4.08
CA THR A 245 -21.97 10.14 3.73
C THR A 245 -23.13 11.12 3.89
N TYR A 246 -22.78 12.39 4.10
CA TYR A 246 -23.75 13.50 4.19
C TYR A 246 -23.33 14.68 3.30
N THR A 247 -24.34 15.40 2.78
CA THR A 247 -24.17 16.63 1.99
C THR A 247 -24.54 17.88 2.78
N LYS A 248 -25.57 17.79 3.62
CA LYS A 248 -26.03 18.88 4.48
C LYS A 248 -25.78 18.53 5.94
N GLN A 249 -25.12 19.42 6.66
CA GLN A 249 -24.89 19.26 8.10
C GLN A 249 -26.22 19.39 8.85
N PRO A 250 -26.58 18.42 9.72
CA PRO A 250 -27.69 18.57 10.63
C PRO A 250 -27.34 19.56 11.76
N GLU A 251 -28.34 19.94 12.55
CA GLU A 251 -28.11 20.69 13.78
C GLU A 251 -27.58 19.74 14.86
N PHE A 252 -26.33 19.95 15.27
CA PHE A 252 -25.66 19.06 16.22
C PHE A 252 -26.02 19.41 17.67
N SER A 253 -26.21 18.39 18.51
CA SER A 253 -26.38 18.57 19.96
C SER A 253 -25.10 19.03 20.65
N GLY A 254 -23.94 18.74 20.03
CA GLY A 254 -22.63 19.17 20.47
C GLY A 254 -21.57 18.82 19.43
N ILE A 255 -20.45 19.52 19.48
CA ILE A 255 -19.27 19.26 18.65
C ILE A 255 -18.15 18.79 19.56
N TYR A 256 -17.59 17.64 19.23
CA TYR A 256 -16.61 16.93 20.03
C TYR A 256 -15.36 16.67 19.20
N ALA A 257 -14.26 16.35 19.87
CA ALA A 257 -13.05 15.90 19.20
C ALA A 257 -12.43 14.71 19.93
N TYR A 258 -11.85 13.81 19.16
CA TYR A 258 -10.92 12.78 19.65
C TYR A 258 -9.56 13.03 19.01
N CYS A 259 -8.50 13.06 19.81
CA CYS A 259 -7.13 13.24 19.34
C CYS A 259 -6.25 12.13 19.87
N ASP A 260 -5.67 11.35 18.95
CA ASP A 260 -4.54 10.49 19.22
C ASP A 260 -3.25 11.27 18.90
N THR A 261 -2.35 11.37 19.88
CA THR A 261 -1.09 12.10 19.72
C THR A 261 0.02 11.14 19.31
N ALA A 262 0.83 11.54 18.33
CA ALA A 262 2.01 10.77 17.93
C ALA A 262 3.00 10.65 19.10
N ASP A 263 3.42 9.42 19.42
CA ASP A 263 4.40 9.11 20.46
C ASP A 263 5.85 9.20 19.94
N GLU A 264 6.08 8.80 18.68
CA GLU A 264 7.40 8.74 18.04
C GLU A 264 7.34 9.32 16.61
N GLY A 265 8.49 9.76 16.08
CA GLY A 265 8.57 10.50 14.80
C GLY A 265 8.12 9.76 13.53
N SER A 266 7.61 8.53 13.64
CA SER A 266 6.99 7.76 12.55
C SER A 266 5.47 7.69 12.61
N ASP A 267 4.84 8.05 13.73
CA ASP A 267 3.40 7.87 13.93
C ASP A 267 2.65 9.13 13.50
N TYR A 268 1.44 8.96 12.97
CA TYR A 268 0.61 10.09 12.62
C TYR A 268 -0.10 10.62 13.87
N LEU A 269 -0.04 11.93 14.09
CA LEU A 269 -1.05 12.57 14.93
C LEU A 269 -2.38 12.54 14.19
N VAL A 270 -3.45 12.12 14.85
CA VAL A 270 -4.80 12.08 14.29
C VAL A 270 -5.78 12.77 15.23
N SER A 271 -6.31 13.92 14.82
CA SER A 271 -7.38 14.64 15.51
C SER A 271 -8.63 14.67 14.64
N ILE A 272 -9.72 14.07 15.14
CA ILE A 272 -11.01 13.96 14.46
C ILE A 272 -12.02 14.83 15.20
N VAL A 273 -12.57 15.83 14.52
CA VAL A 273 -13.69 16.64 14.99
C VAL A 273 -14.98 16.08 14.44
N TYR A 274 -15.97 15.87 15.31
CA TYR A 274 -17.27 15.32 14.94
C TYR A 274 -18.43 16.03 15.66
N GLY A 275 -19.54 16.21 14.94
CA GLY A 275 -20.80 16.69 15.50
C GLY A 275 -21.72 15.52 15.86
N MET A 276 -22.44 15.60 16.97
CA MET A 276 -23.41 14.57 17.36
C MET A 276 -24.81 14.92 16.87
N TYR A 277 -25.43 14.00 16.14
CA TYR A 277 -26.83 14.10 15.74
C TYR A 277 -27.51 12.75 15.90
N LYS A 278 -28.58 12.69 16.71
CA LYS A 278 -29.31 11.45 17.02
C LYS A 278 -28.40 10.28 17.44
N GLN A 279 -27.44 10.56 18.32
CA GLN A 279 -26.46 9.58 18.83
C GLN A 279 -25.46 9.07 17.77
N GLU A 280 -25.42 9.66 16.58
CA GLU A 280 -24.46 9.30 15.55
C GLU A 280 -23.42 10.42 15.35
N PRO A 281 -22.13 10.07 15.21
CA PRO A 281 -21.07 11.02 14.95
C PRO A 281 -20.98 11.38 13.45
N TYR A 282 -20.96 12.68 13.18
CA TYR A 282 -20.76 13.26 11.84
C TYR A 282 -19.39 13.91 11.79
N ILE A 283 -18.45 13.34 11.03
CA ILE A 283 -17.10 13.86 10.90
C ILE A 283 -17.15 15.23 10.21
N LEU A 284 -16.55 16.24 10.84
CA LEU A 284 -16.53 17.63 10.38
C LEU A 284 -15.14 18.02 9.87
N ASP A 285 -14.09 17.55 10.54
CA ASP A 285 -12.71 17.93 10.26
C ASP A 285 -11.76 16.83 10.72
N VAL A 286 -10.64 16.67 10.02
CA VAL A 286 -9.59 15.72 10.38
C VAL A 286 -8.22 16.37 10.17
N VAL A 287 -7.43 16.41 11.23
CA VAL A 287 -6.00 16.75 11.17
C VAL A 287 -5.23 15.44 11.30
N MET A 288 -4.58 15.01 10.21
CA MET A 288 -3.72 13.82 10.18
C MET A 288 -2.36 14.17 9.58
N THR A 289 -1.28 14.11 10.37
CA THR A 289 0.07 14.48 9.91
C THR A 289 1.19 13.90 10.78
N GLN A 290 2.40 13.81 10.22
CA GLN A 290 3.66 13.43 10.92
C GLN A 290 4.55 14.66 11.23
N GLU A 291 4.01 15.88 11.08
CA GLU A 291 4.74 17.10 11.41
C GLU A 291 5.10 17.18 12.91
N PRO A 292 6.15 17.93 13.29
CA PRO A 292 6.55 18.12 14.69
C PRO A 292 5.43 18.69 15.57
N MET A 293 5.54 18.46 16.90
CA MET A 293 4.53 18.86 17.88
C MET A 293 4.20 20.36 17.82
N GLU A 294 5.17 21.23 17.57
CA GLU A 294 4.94 22.68 17.51
C GLU A 294 3.97 23.07 16.38
N VAL A 295 4.02 22.33 15.27
CA VAL A 295 3.13 22.50 14.11
C VAL A 295 1.77 21.90 14.42
N THR A 296 1.73 20.66 14.93
CA THR A 296 0.48 19.95 15.18
C THR A 296 -0.36 20.57 16.29
N GLU A 297 0.26 21.11 17.34
CA GLU A 297 -0.42 21.89 18.38
C GLU A 297 -1.23 23.04 17.78
N SER A 298 -0.63 23.77 16.84
CA SER A 298 -1.26 24.92 16.20
C SER A 298 -2.39 24.50 15.24
N LEU A 299 -2.16 23.45 14.45
CA LEU A 299 -3.17 22.89 13.54
C LEU A 299 -4.41 22.37 14.27
N VAL A 300 -4.21 21.61 15.36
CA VAL A 300 -5.31 21.07 16.18
C VAL A 300 -6.05 22.22 16.88
N THR A 301 -5.33 23.21 17.42
CA THR A 301 -5.94 24.39 18.03
C THR A 301 -6.83 25.14 17.03
N GLU A 302 -6.33 25.39 15.81
CA GLU A 302 -7.09 26.07 14.76
C GLU A 302 -8.35 25.27 14.37
N SER A 303 -8.21 23.95 14.19
CA SER A 303 -9.34 23.06 13.91
C SER A 303 -10.40 23.13 15.01
N TYR A 304 -10.00 23.07 16.28
CA TYR A 304 -10.94 23.15 17.40
C TYR A 304 -11.67 24.49 17.47
N TYR A 305 -10.94 25.59 17.27
CA TYR A 305 -11.52 26.93 17.25
C TYR A 305 -12.51 27.10 16.09
N ARG A 306 -12.10 26.77 14.86
CA ARG A 306 -12.90 26.90 13.65
C ARG A 306 -14.20 26.11 13.74
N ASN A 307 -14.12 24.88 14.24
CA ASN A 307 -15.27 23.99 14.38
C ASN A 307 -16.06 24.21 15.67
N LYS A 308 -15.64 25.16 16.54
CA LYS A 308 -16.34 25.49 17.78
C LYS A 308 -16.53 24.27 18.70
N VAL A 309 -15.50 23.45 18.85
CA VAL A 309 -15.52 22.21 19.66
C VAL A 309 -15.89 22.52 21.12
N ASN A 310 -16.81 21.75 21.68
CA ASN A 310 -17.26 21.82 23.07
C ASN A 310 -16.33 21.01 23.99
N LEU A 311 -16.04 19.76 23.63
CA LEU A 311 -15.23 18.83 24.41
C LEU A 311 -14.25 18.09 23.51
N ALA A 312 -12.96 18.18 23.84
CA ALA A 312 -11.91 17.43 23.19
C ALA A 312 -11.34 16.38 24.13
N ARG A 313 -11.31 15.12 23.69
CA ARG A 313 -10.63 14.02 24.35
C ARG A 313 -9.27 13.82 23.69
N ILE A 314 -8.20 13.96 24.45
CA ILE A 314 -6.83 13.81 23.96
C ILE A 314 -6.17 12.62 24.67
N GLU A 315 -5.66 11.68 23.90
CA GLU A 315 -4.92 10.56 24.44
C GLU A 315 -3.60 11.05 25.06
N SER A 316 -3.29 10.56 26.26
CA SER A 316 -2.20 11.03 27.12
C SER A 316 -1.16 9.92 27.27
N ASN A 317 -0.57 9.54 26.14
CA ASN A 317 0.66 8.75 26.05
C ASN A 317 1.91 9.64 26.30
N ASN A 318 3.10 9.24 25.83
CA ASN A 318 4.37 9.91 26.11
C ASN A 318 4.46 11.27 25.40
N GLY A 319 3.89 12.31 26.03
CA GLY A 319 3.89 13.68 25.51
C GLY A 319 2.49 14.30 25.39
N GLY A 320 1.44 13.48 25.31
CA GLY A 320 0.06 13.91 25.13
C GLY A 320 -0.48 14.85 26.21
N LYS A 321 0.01 14.75 27.47
CA LYS A 321 -0.33 15.73 28.52
C LYS A 321 0.25 17.12 28.26
N GLY A 322 1.47 17.20 27.71
CA GLY A 322 2.10 18.45 27.32
C GLY A 322 1.33 19.07 26.16
N PHE A 323 1.06 18.25 25.13
CA PHE A 323 0.27 18.62 23.97
C PHE A 323 -1.10 19.19 24.36
N ALA A 324 -1.86 18.48 25.20
CA ALA A 324 -3.18 18.93 25.66
C ALA A 324 -3.15 20.28 26.37
N ARG A 325 -2.14 20.52 27.23
CA ARG A 325 -1.96 21.80 27.94
C ARG A 325 -1.61 22.93 26.97
N GLN A 326 -0.81 22.64 25.95
CA GLN A 326 -0.42 23.63 24.95
C GLN A 326 -1.60 24.02 24.07
N VAL A 327 -2.40 23.06 23.61
CA VAL A 327 -3.64 23.34 22.87
C VAL A 327 -4.60 24.19 23.71
N ASP A 328 -4.83 23.84 24.98
CA ASP A 328 -5.66 24.63 25.90
C ASP A 328 -5.12 26.06 26.09
N THR A 329 -3.81 26.18 26.28
CA THR A 329 -3.13 27.48 26.45
C THR A 329 -3.28 28.34 25.20
N LYS A 330 -3.10 27.77 24.00
CA LYS A 330 -3.25 28.48 22.72
C LYS A 330 -4.69 28.91 22.47
N LEU A 331 -5.68 28.05 22.76
CA LEU A 331 -7.10 28.43 22.67
C LEU A 331 -7.43 29.64 23.54
N LYS A 332 -6.92 29.68 24.77
CA LYS A 332 -7.15 30.79 25.71
C LYS A 332 -6.37 32.05 25.37
N ASN A 333 -5.10 31.91 24.98
CA ASN A 333 -4.19 33.05 24.83
C ASN A 333 -4.19 33.64 23.42
N GLU A 334 -4.23 32.80 22.38
CA GLU A 334 -4.18 33.25 20.98
C GLU A 334 -5.61 33.51 20.46
N TYR A 335 -6.51 32.55 20.66
CA TYR A 335 -7.88 32.61 20.13
C TYR A 335 -8.92 33.22 21.09
N LYS A 336 -8.51 33.53 22.33
CA LYS A 336 -9.34 34.16 23.38
C LYS A 336 -10.68 33.45 23.62
N THR A 337 -10.66 32.12 23.61
CA THR A 337 -11.84 31.28 23.83
C THR A 337 -11.65 30.33 25.01
N ASN A 338 -12.74 30.04 25.72
CA ASN A 338 -12.85 29.00 26.75
C ASN A 338 -13.90 27.94 26.38
N ARG A 339 -14.33 27.92 25.10
CA ARG A 339 -15.43 27.06 24.64
C ARG A 339 -15.09 25.58 24.72
N THR A 340 -13.85 25.22 24.39
CA THR A 340 -13.40 23.83 24.34
C THR A 340 -12.86 23.42 25.70
N VAL A 341 -13.46 22.42 26.30
CA VAL A 341 -12.92 21.71 27.47
C VAL A 341 -12.03 20.59 26.96
N ILE A 342 -10.81 20.49 27.49
CA ILE A 342 -9.87 19.42 27.12
C ILE A 342 -9.78 18.42 28.26
N ASN A 343 -10.16 17.18 27.97
CA ASN A 343 -9.99 16.04 28.85
C ASN A 343 -8.90 15.13 28.28
N TRP A 344 -7.91 14.77 29.09
CA TRP A 344 -6.90 13.80 28.68
C TRP A 344 -7.05 12.50 29.46
N PHE A 345 -6.78 11.37 28.80
CA PHE A 345 -6.94 10.03 29.35
C PHE A 345 -5.86 9.11 28.79
N HIS A 346 -5.63 7.97 29.43
CA HIS A 346 -4.64 6.98 28.97
C HIS A 346 -5.36 5.70 28.56
N ASN A 347 -5.08 5.19 27.35
CA ASN A 347 -5.58 3.89 26.92
C ASN A 347 -4.44 2.86 26.89
N GLY A 348 -4.56 1.79 27.68
CA GLY A 348 -3.57 0.71 27.73
C GLY A 348 -4.03 -0.57 27.03
N GLN A 349 -5.18 -0.54 26.36
CA GLN A 349 -5.75 -1.70 25.71
C GLN A 349 -5.06 -1.99 24.37
N ASN A 350 -5.17 -3.24 23.90
CA ASN A 350 -4.60 -3.65 22.63
C ASN A 350 -5.34 -2.95 21.46
N LYS A 351 -4.60 -2.14 20.68
CA LYS A 351 -5.14 -1.35 19.56
C LYS A 351 -5.86 -2.21 18.51
N ASP A 352 -5.23 -3.27 18.03
CA ASP A 352 -5.80 -4.17 17.01
C ASP A 352 -7.13 -4.77 17.47
N ALA A 353 -7.20 -5.22 18.73
CA ALA A 353 -8.43 -5.80 19.29
C ALA A 353 -9.58 -4.77 19.34
N ARG A 354 -9.28 -3.52 19.74
CA ARG A 354 -10.26 -2.42 19.80
C ARG A 354 -10.79 -2.04 18.43
N ILE A 355 -9.89 -1.93 17.44
CA ILE A 355 -10.26 -1.60 16.06
C ILE A 355 -11.20 -2.66 15.50
N LEU A 356 -10.85 -3.95 15.68
CA LEU A 356 -11.67 -5.05 15.21
C LEU A 356 -13.05 -5.09 15.90
N SER A 357 -13.11 -4.90 17.22
CA SER A 357 -14.39 -4.96 17.95
C SER A 357 -15.35 -3.82 17.62
N ASN A 358 -14.83 -2.65 17.24
CA ASN A 358 -15.65 -1.46 16.93
C ASN A 358 -15.90 -1.25 15.44
N SER A 359 -15.21 -2.00 14.57
CA SER A 359 -15.28 -1.83 13.11
C SER A 359 -16.70 -1.81 12.53
N SER A 360 -17.55 -2.77 12.92
CA SER A 360 -18.95 -2.84 12.45
C SER A 360 -19.77 -1.63 12.90
N TRP A 361 -19.58 -1.17 14.14
CA TRP A 361 -20.29 0.02 14.63
C TRP A 361 -19.87 1.26 13.86
N VAL A 362 -18.57 1.39 13.56
CA VAL A 362 -18.04 2.49 12.74
C VAL A 362 -18.68 2.52 11.35
N GLU A 363 -18.76 1.37 10.66
CA GLU A 363 -19.38 1.29 9.34
C GLU A 363 -20.89 1.60 9.33
N GLU A 364 -21.57 1.31 10.42
CA GLU A 364 -23.02 1.52 10.54
C GLU A 364 -23.38 2.94 10.97
N HIS A 365 -22.58 3.58 11.83
CA HIS A 365 -22.99 4.80 12.55
C HIS A 365 -22.15 6.04 12.27
N VAL A 366 -20.93 5.91 11.73
CA VAL A 366 -20.11 7.09 11.42
C VAL A 366 -20.48 7.67 10.06
N HIS A 367 -20.66 9.00 10.00
CA HIS A 367 -21.00 9.74 8.79
C HIS A 367 -19.88 10.69 8.36
N TYR A 368 -19.52 10.65 7.08
CA TYR A 368 -18.46 11.46 6.48
C TYR A 368 -19.02 12.51 5.51
N PRO A 369 -18.35 13.66 5.29
CA PRO A 369 -18.70 14.54 4.18
C PRO A 369 -18.63 13.77 2.85
N GLU A 370 -19.54 14.01 1.90
CA GLU A 370 -19.51 13.30 0.60
C GLU A 370 -18.18 13.47 -0.15
N ASP A 371 -17.53 14.61 0.01
CA ASP A 371 -16.24 14.97 -0.58
C ASP A 371 -15.04 14.67 0.35
N TRP A 372 -15.19 13.85 1.39
CA TRP A 372 -14.13 13.55 2.36
C TRP A 372 -12.85 12.98 1.74
N LYS A 373 -12.95 12.24 0.62
CA LYS A 373 -11.78 11.79 -0.15
C LYS A 373 -10.90 12.95 -0.64
N LEU A 374 -11.52 14.08 -0.99
CA LEU A 374 -10.83 15.29 -1.44
C LEU A 374 -10.42 16.17 -0.25
N ARG A 375 -11.25 16.23 0.79
CA ARG A 375 -10.97 17.04 1.99
C ARG A 375 -9.85 16.46 2.84
N PHE A 376 -9.85 15.14 3.04
CA PHE A 376 -8.97 14.43 3.96
C PHE A 376 -8.29 13.24 3.23
N PRO A 377 -7.51 13.48 2.17
CA PRO A 377 -6.99 12.42 1.30
C PRO A 377 -6.10 11.42 2.05
N VAL A 378 -5.28 11.90 2.99
CA VAL A 378 -4.39 11.04 3.81
C VAL A 378 -5.20 10.14 4.73
N PHE A 379 -6.20 10.70 5.42
CA PHE A 379 -7.09 9.94 6.30
C PHE A 379 -7.97 8.94 5.53
N PHE A 380 -8.55 9.36 4.41
CA PHE A 380 -9.33 8.49 3.53
C PHE A 380 -8.50 7.28 3.09
N ASP A 381 -7.28 7.51 2.61
CA ASP A 381 -6.40 6.45 2.17
C ASP A 381 -6.02 5.51 3.33
N ALA A 382 -5.75 6.05 4.53
CA ALA A 382 -5.40 5.26 5.71
C ALA A 382 -6.55 4.33 6.12
N ILE A 383 -7.79 4.84 6.21
CA ILE A 383 -8.98 4.05 6.53
C ILE A 383 -9.27 3.03 5.43
N LYS A 384 -9.23 3.44 4.16
CA LYS A 384 -9.61 2.56 3.05
C LYS A 384 -8.63 1.41 2.82
N LYS A 385 -7.34 1.64 3.12
CA LYS A 385 -6.28 0.64 2.96
C LYS A 385 -6.08 -0.25 4.19
N TYR A 386 -6.72 0.06 5.33
CA TYR A 386 -6.57 -0.72 6.54
C TYR A 386 -7.11 -2.15 6.35
N GLN A 387 -6.24 -3.14 6.55
CA GLN A 387 -6.56 -4.55 6.34
C GLN A 387 -7.13 -5.19 7.61
N ARG A 388 -8.16 -6.02 7.45
CA ARG A 388 -8.75 -6.81 8.55
C ARG A 388 -7.76 -7.78 9.18
N ALA A 389 -6.84 -8.30 8.39
CA ALA A 389 -5.78 -9.21 8.83
C ALA A 389 -4.47 -8.86 8.12
N GLY A 390 -3.36 -8.85 8.87
CA GLY A 390 -2.04 -8.50 8.35
C GLY A 390 -1.33 -7.47 9.20
N LYS A 391 -0.18 -6.98 8.72
CA LYS A 391 0.55 -5.89 9.38
C LYS A 391 0.26 -4.59 8.64
N ASN A 392 -0.59 -3.75 9.23
CA ASN A 392 -0.83 -2.39 8.76
C ASN A 392 0.38 -1.51 9.11
N LEU A 393 0.77 -0.61 8.20
CA LEU A 393 1.91 0.31 8.42
C LEU A 393 1.55 1.42 9.40
N HIS A 394 0.33 1.94 9.27
CA HIS A 394 -0.23 2.99 10.10
C HIS A 394 -1.64 2.56 10.48
N ASP A 395 -1.91 2.46 11.78
CA ASP A 395 -3.21 2.16 12.36
C ASP A 395 -3.86 3.38 13.03
N ASP A 396 -3.11 4.49 13.17
CA ASP A 396 -3.49 5.72 13.86
C ASP A 396 -4.89 6.24 13.47
N ALA A 397 -5.19 6.26 12.16
CA ALA A 397 -6.49 6.72 11.66
C ALA A 397 -7.64 5.82 12.13
N SER A 398 -7.44 4.50 12.11
CA SER A 398 -8.44 3.52 12.52
C SER A 398 -8.59 3.46 14.04
N ASP A 399 -7.49 3.63 14.77
CA ASP A 399 -7.48 3.71 16.23
C ASP A 399 -8.19 4.99 16.72
N ALA A 400 -7.89 6.14 16.12
CA ALA A 400 -8.58 7.40 16.44
C ALA A 400 -10.09 7.33 16.13
N LEU A 401 -10.47 6.70 15.01
CA LEU A 401 -11.87 6.48 14.66
C LEU A 401 -12.57 5.53 15.65
N THR A 402 -11.85 4.52 16.14
CA THR A 402 -12.29 3.66 17.24
C THR A 402 -12.48 4.46 18.52
N GLY A 403 -11.56 5.39 18.81
CA GLY A 403 -11.67 6.33 19.92
C GLY A 403 -12.92 7.23 19.84
N VAL A 404 -13.32 7.63 18.63
CA VAL A 404 -14.62 8.32 18.41
C VAL A 404 -15.78 7.40 18.78
N ALA A 405 -15.79 6.16 18.28
CA ALA A 405 -16.85 5.18 18.59
C ALA A 405 -16.98 4.94 20.10
N GLU A 406 -15.87 4.67 20.78
CA GLU A 406 -15.83 4.47 22.22
C GLU A 406 -16.27 5.71 22.99
N SER A 407 -15.96 6.91 22.49
CA SER A 407 -16.43 8.16 23.08
C SER A 407 -17.94 8.29 23.00
N VAL A 408 -18.53 7.98 21.84
CA VAL A 408 -19.99 8.02 21.67
C VAL A 408 -20.67 6.99 22.56
N MET A 409 -20.19 5.74 22.57
CA MET A 409 -20.73 4.67 23.43
C MET A 409 -20.64 5.03 24.92
N SER A 410 -19.55 5.67 25.35
CA SER A 410 -19.40 6.09 26.76
C SER A 410 -20.42 7.17 27.17
N MET A 411 -20.77 8.08 26.26
CA MET A 411 -21.78 9.11 26.51
C MET A 411 -23.17 8.50 26.71
N GLU A 412 -23.48 7.39 26.03
CA GLU A 412 -24.76 6.68 26.22
C GLU A 412 -24.84 6.02 27.60
N THR A 413 -23.77 5.38 28.07
CA THR A 413 -23.74 4.75 29.40
C THR A 413 -23.89 5.74 30.55
N GLU A 414 -23.46 7.00 30.40
CA GLU A 414 -23.64 8.03 31.43
C GLU A 414 -25.07 8.61 31.47
N THR A 415 -25.90 8.38 30.44
CA THR A 415 -27.29 8.86 30.42
C THR A 415 -28.26 7.99 31.22
N SER A 416 -27.83 6.86 31.79
CA SER A 416 -28.62 6.07 32.74
C SER A 416 -28.62 6.69 34.16
N ALA A 417 -28.87 7.99 34.26
CA ALA A 417 -29.06 8.63 35.55
C ALA A 417 -30.38 8.12 36.19
N PRO A 418 -30.41 7.90 37.52
CA PRO A 418 -31.64 7.56 38.23
C PRO A 418 -32.72 8.60 37.88
N SER A 419 -33.95 8.14 37.63
CA SER A 419 -35.06 9.05 37.31
C SER A 419 -35.27 10.04 38.46
N ILE A 420 -35.96 11.17 38.20
CA ILE A 420 -36.32 12.12 39.26
C ILE A 420 -37.04 11.38 40.42
N ASN A 421 -37.81 10.34 40.12
CA ASN A 421 -38.49 9.53 41.13
C ASN A 421 -37.52 8.65 41.93
N ASP A 422 -36.47 8.11 41.29
CA ASP A 422 -35.45 7.32 41.97
C ASP A 422 -34.57 8.22 42.86
N GLN A 423 -34.29 9.44 42.40
CA GLN A 423 -33.58 10.46 43.19
C GLN A 423 -34.42 10.95 44.37
N ALA A 424 -35.71 11.21 44.15
CA ALA A 424 -36.64 11.60 45.22
C ALA A 424 -36.82 10.50 46.27
N SER A 425 -36.98 9.24 45.83
CA SER A 425 -37.08 8.09 46.74
C SER A 425 -35.80 7.87 47.55
N TYR A 426 -34.64 8.14 46.96
CA TYR A 426 -33.36 8.11 47.66
C TYR A 426 -33.22 9.23 48.69
N LEU A 427 -33.63 10.46 48.35
CA LEU A 427 -33.63 11.59 49.29
C LEU A 427 -34.60 11.36 50.45
N ASP A 428 -35.80 10.84 50.18
CA ASP A 428 -36.76 10.43 51.22
C ASP A 428 -36.17 9.34 52.13
N SER A 429 -35.40 8.39 51.57
CA SER A 429 -34.73 7.34 52.36
C SER A 429 -33.62 7.88 53.28
N LEU A 430 -33.07 9.06 52.96
CA LEU A 430 -32.09 9.78 53.77
C LEU A 430 -32.75 10.77 54.75
N GLY A 431 -34.07 10.95 54.69
CA GLY A 431 -34.83 11.88 55.53
C GLY A 431 -34.62 13.35 55.20
N LEU A 432 -34.30 13.66 53.94
CA LEU A 432 -34.03 15.01 53.42
C LEU A 432 -35.22 15.60 52.65
#